data_AF-A0A954ZBV0-F1
#
_entry.id   AF-A0A954ZBV0-F1
#
_cell.length_a   1.000
_cell.length_b   1.000
_cell.length_c   1.000
_cell.angle_alpha   90.00
_cell.angle_beta   90.00
_cell.angle_gamma   90.00
#
_symmetry.space_group_name_H-M   'P 1'
#
loop_
_entity.id
_entity.type
_entity.pdbx_description
1 polymer ?
#
loop_
_entity_poly.entity_id
_entity_poly.type
_entity_poly.pdbx_seq_one_letter_code
_entity_poly.pdbx_strand_id
1 'polypeptide(L)'
;IGRAADGHAAPTPATPPELVAAYDDLATAILAVKKSEESLVRSVLATTYGHAQASVQRALHSLQAGDSQAAQKALEDVAAYVAQLGAEGDNAVAGIRKRLVEGGHHHHASAESKGEFDPGYVVVSNAVKKQLLDASRDIVRMSKSATAEGIANEWSKVEAIWKTLQKR
;
A
#
# COMPACT_ATOMS: atom_id res chain seq x y z
N ILE A 1 4.05 63.65 45.35
CA ILE A 1 2.81 62.82 45.23
C ILE A 1 2.62 62.60 43.73
N GLY A 2 3.01 61.52 43.05
CA GLY A 2 3.25 60.13 43.46
C GLY A 2 2.13 59.24 42.91
N ARG A 3 2.13 58.92 41.61
CA ARG A 3 1.40 57.74 41.07
C ARG A 3 1.97 57.33 39.69
N ALA A 4 2.87 56.35 39.71
CA ALA A 4 3.17 55.54 38.53
C ALA A 4 2.00 54.57 38.31
N ALA A 5 1.51 54.49 37.08
CA ALA A 5 0.53 53.50 36.67
C ALA A 5 1.30 52.26 36.20
N ASP A 6 1.48 51.28 37.10
CA ASP A 6 2.00 49.97 36.71
C ASP A 6 0.88 49.19 36.02
N GLY A 7 0.88 49.26 34.69
CA GLY A 7 0.07 48.40 33.83
C GLY A 7 0.56 46.95 33.92
N HIS A 8 0.03 46.20 34.88
CA HIS A 8 0.15 44.74 34.88
C HIS A 8 -0.79 44.18 33.82
N ALA A 9 -0.28 43.97 32.61
CA ALA A 9 -0.92 43.09 31.64
C ALA A 9 -1.02 41.69 32.28
N ALA A 10 -2.24 41.15 32.37
CA ALA A 10 -2.46 39.82 32.91
C ALA A 10 -1.66 38.79 32.09
N PRO A 11 -0.93 37.85 32.73
CA PRO A 11 -0.19 36.84 32.01
C PRO A 11 -1.18 36.06 31.12
N THR A 12 -0.89 36.02 29.83
CA THR A 12 -1.69 35.24 28.88
C THR A 12 -1.65 33.77 29.32
N PRO A 13 -2.80 33.07 29.40
CA PRO A 13 -2.79 31.66 29.66
C PRO A 13 -1.94 30.96 28.58
N ALA A 14 -0.85 30.33 29.00
CA ALA A 14 0.05 29.59 28.12
C ALA A 14 0.12 28.13 28.57
N THR A 15 0.16 27.21 27.61
CA THR A 15 0.36 25.79 27.89
C THR A 15 1.73 25.61 28.56
N PRO A 16 1.83 24.88 29.69
CA PRO A 16 3.10 24.63 30.36
C PRO A 16 4.16 24.01 29.42
N PRO A 17 5.43 24.48 29.43
CA PRO A 17 6.46 24.01 28.51
C PRO A 17 6.69 22.50 28.53
N GLU A 18 6.57 21.87 29.69
CA GLU A 18 6.69 20.42 29.86
C GLU A 18 5.59 19.64 29.14
N LEU A 19 4.36 20.18 29.08
CA LEU A 19 3.26 19.57 28.33
C LEU A 19 3.46 19.76 26.82
N VAL A 20 4.00 20.91 26.41
CA VAL A 20 4.37 21.14 25.00
C VAL A 20 5.45 20.17 24.55
N ALA A 21 6.52 20.00 25.35
CA ALA A 21 7.59 19.06 25.05
C ALA A 21 7.09 17.61 24.97
N ALA A 22 6.28 17.17 25.94
CA ALA A 22 5.67 15.84 25.90
C ALA A 22 4.77 15.63 24.68
N TYR A 23 4.05 16.67 24.24
CA TYR A 23 3.21 16.60 23.06
C TYR A 23 4.02 16.56 21.75
N ASP A 24 5.15 17.26 21.70
CA ASP A 24 6.09 17.22 20.58
C ASP A 24 6.78 15.85 20.45
N ASP A 25 7.18 15.26 21.59
CA ASP A 25 7.72 13.89 21.64
C ASP A 25 6.69 12.86 21.13
N LEU A 26 5.42 13.00 21.56
CA LEU A 26 4.33 12.15 21.08
C LEU A 26 4.11 12.31 19.58
N ALA A 27 4.10 13.54 19.06
CA ALA A 27 3.95 13.81 17.63
C ALA A 27 5.10 13.17 16.83
N THR A 28 6.34 13.31 17.32
CA THR A 28 7.52 12.69 16.73
C THR A 28 7.40 11.17 16.68
N ALA A 29 6.97 10.53 17.78
CA ALA A 29 6.76 9.09 17.84
C ALA A 29 5.70 8.62 16.83
N ILE A 30 4.55 9.31 16.75
CA ILE A 30 3.49 8.98 15.78
C ILE A 30 3.99 9.07 14.34
N LEU A 31 4.72 10.14 14.01
CA LEU A 31 5.29 10.32 12.67
C LEU A 31 6.33 9.23 12.34
N ALA A 32 7.14 8.82 13.31
CA ALA A 32 8.09 7.71 13.13
C ALA A 32 7.37 6.37 12.88
N VAL A 33 6.28 6.10 13.60
CA VAL A 33 5.44 4.91 13.39
C VAL A 33 4.82 4.92 11.99
N LYS A 34 4.29 6.07 11.53
CA LYS A 34 3.74 6.19 10.16
C LYS A 34 4.77 5.84 9.08
N LYS A 35 6.00 6.36 9.19
CA LYS A 35 7.09 6.03 8.25
C LYS A 35 7.47 4.54 8.29
N SER A 36 7.46 3.96 9.48
CA SER A 36 7.75 2.53 9.67
C SER A 36 6.66 1.65 9.04
N GLU A 37 5.40 2.03 9.22
CA GLU A 37 4.24 1.38 8.59
C GLU A 37 4.35 1.43 7.06
N GLU A 38 4.63 2.59 6.48
CA GLU A 38 4.81 2.74 5.04
C GLU A 38 5.94 1.83 4.51
N SER A 39 7.08 1.80 5.20
CA SER A 39 8.22 0.94 4.85
C SER A 39 7.85 -0.54 4.91
N LEU A 40 7.05 -0.94 5.90
CA LEU A 40 6.54 -2.30 6.03
C LEU A 40 5.58 -2.65 4.90
N VAL A 41 4.62 -1.79 4.56
CA VAL A 41 3.69 -2.01 3.45
C VAL A 41 4.44 -2.11 2.12
N ARG A 42 5.44 -1.26 1.88
CA ARG A 42 6.31 -1.38 0.69
C ARG A 42 7.04 -2.72 0.65
N SER A 43 7.47 -3.24 1.79
CA SER A 43 8.12 -4.55 1.89
C SER A 43 7.14 -5.70 1.60
N VAL A 44 5.90 -5.61 2.09
CA VAL A 44 4.82 -6.55 1.75
C VAL A 44 4.57 -6.54 0.24
N LEU A 45 4.40 -5.36 -0.34
CA LEU A 45 4.19 -5.20 -1.78
C LEU A 45 5.35 -5.78 -2.61
N ALA A 46 6.60 -5.49 -2.22
CA ALA A 46 7.78 -6.02 -2.92
C ALA A 46 7.86 -7.55 -2.84
N THR A 47 7.54 -8.13 -1.68
CA THR A 47 7.51 -9.58 -1.48
C THR A 47 6.41 -10.23 -2.32
N THR A 48 5.19 -9.66 -2.31
CA THR A 48 4.07 -10.13 -3.11
C THR A 48 4.38 -10.06 -4.61
N TYR A 49 5.02 -8.98 -5.06
CA TYR A 49 5.48 -8.87 -6.45
C TYR A 49 6.51 -9.95 -6.80
N GLY A 50 7.49 -10.19 -5.92
CA GLY A 50 8.48 -11.25 -6.09
C GLY A 50 7.84 -12.64 -6.21
N HIS A 51 6.82 -12.94 -5.40
CA HIS A 51 6.06 -14.18 -5.52
C HIS A 51 5.30 -14.28 -6.86
N ALA A 52 4.66 -13.19 -7.31
CA ALA A 52 4.00 -13.15 -8.61
C ALA A 52 5.01 -13.42 -9.75
N GLN A 53 6.18 -12.79 -9.71
CA GLN A 53 7.24 -12.98 -10.70
C GLN A 53 7.74 -14.44 -10.70
N ALA A 54 7.95 -15.03 -9.53
CA ALA A 54 8.35 -16.44 -9.42
C ALA A 54 7.28 -17.38 -10.01
N SER A 55 5.99 -17.07 -9.80
CA SER A 55 4.87 -17.82 -10.39
C SER A 55 4.83 -17.70 -11.92
N VAL A 56 5.16 -16.54 -12.50
CA VAL A 56 5.31 -16.38 -13.95
C VAL A 56 6.41 -17.28 -14.49
N GLN A 57 7.58 -17.33 -13.82
CA GLN A 57 8.67 -18.22 -14.24
C GLN A 57 8.27 -19.69 -14.18
N ARG A 58 7.52 -20.10 -13.14
CA ARG A 58 6.96 -21.47 -13.07
C ARG A 58 6.00 -21.74 -14.24
N ALA A 59 5.11 -20.81 -14.57
CA ALA A 59 4.18 -20.97 -15.68
C ALA A 59 4.90 -21.15 -17.02
N LEU A 60 5.92 -20.32 -17.29
CA LEU A 60 6.74 -20.43 -18.51
C LEU A 60 7.49 -21.75 -18.58
N HIS A 61 8.09 -22.20 -17.48
CA HIS A 61 8.77 -23.49 -17.41
C HIS A 61 7.80 -24.66 -17.66
N SER A 62 6.61 -24.64 -17.07
CA SER A 62 5.59 -25.67 -17.30
C SER A 62 5.11 -25.71 -18.76
N LEU A 63 4.94 -24.55 -19.43
CA LEU A 63 4.63 -24.50 -20.86
C LEU A 63 5.74 -25.14 -21.71
N GLN A 64 7.00 -24.87 -21.41
CA GLN A 64 8.14 -25.46 -22.12
C GLN A 64 8.18 -26.99 -21.96
N ALA A 65 7.77 -27.50 -20.79
CA ALA A 65 7.66 -28.92 -20.52
C ALA A 65 6.41 -29.58 -21.12
N GLY A 66 5.50 -28.82 -21.75
CA GLY A 66 4.23 -29.32 -22.27
C GLY A 66 3.18 -29.60 -21.20
N ASP A 67 3.38 -29.14 -19.97
CA ASP A 67 2.45 -29.30 -18.85
C ASP A 67 1.52 -28.08 -18.74
N SER A 68 0.48 -28.08 -19.58
CA SER A 68 -0.51 -27.01 -19.63
C SER A 68 -1.30 -26.84 -18.32
N GLN A 69 -1.51 -27.92 -17.56
CA GLN A 69 -2.25 -27.87 -16.31
C GLN A 69 -1.42 -27.19 -15.20
N ALA A 70 -0.14 -27.55 -15.08
CA ALA A 70 0.76 -26.88 -14.15
C ALA A 70 0.97 -25.41 -14.53
N ALA A 71 1.05 -25.10 -15.83
CA ALA A 71 1.14 -23.73 -16.31
C ALA A 71 -0.09 -22.91 -15.91
N GLN A 72 -1.30 -23.45 -16.13
CA GLN A 72 -2.54 -22.78 -15.74
C GLN A 72 -2.59 -22.51 -14.22
N LYS A 73 -2.26 -23.50 -13.39
CA LYS A 73 -2.23 -23.35 -11.93
C LYS A 73 -1.24 -22.26 -11.49
N ALA A 74 -0.05 -22.23 -12.09
CA ALA A 74 0.92 -21.18 -11.80
C ALA A 74 0.40 -19.79 -12.18
N LEU A 75 -0.36 -19.66 -13.27
CA LEU A 75 -0.99 -18.39 -13.66
C LEU A 75 -2.14 -17.98 -12.73
N GLU A 76 -2.87 -18.93 -12.14
CA GLU A 76 -3.84 -18.65 -11.08
C GLU A 76 -3.15 -18.07 -9.84
N ASP A 77 -1.97 -18.60 -9.47
CA ASP A 77 -1.14 -18.01 -8.41
C ASP A 77 -0.69 -16.58 -8.78
N VAL A 78 -0.25 -16.34 -10.03
CA VAL A 78 0.11 -14.98 -10.48
C VAL A 78 -1.07 -14.04 -10.30
N ALA A 79 -2.25 -14.43 -10.78
CA ALA A 79 -3.45 -13.61 -10.69
C ALA A 79 -3.82 -13.30 -9.23
N ALA A 80 -3.69 -14.27 -8.32
CA ALA A 80 -3.94 -14.08 -6.90
C ALA A 80 -2.96 -13.07 -6.29
N TYR A 81 -1.66 -13.19 -6.55
CA TYR A 81 -0.67 -12.24 -6.04
C TYR A 81 -0.84 -10.84 -6.64
N VAL A 82 -1.17 -10.72 -7.92
CA VAL A 82 -1.47 -9.43 -8.56
C VAL A 82 -2.70 -8.78 -7.92
N ALA A 83 -3.73 -9.55 -7.58
CA ALA A 83 -4.88 -9.03 -6.82
C ALA A 83 -4.47 -8.58 -5.41
N GLN A 84 -3.59 -9.33 -4.72
CA GLN A 84 -3.06 -8.94 -3.41
C GLN A 84 -2.19 -7.67 -3.48
N LEU A 85 -1.46 -7.42 -4.56
CA LEU A 85 -0.79 -6.13 -4.76
C LEU A 85 -1.81 -4.99 -4.73
N GLY A 86 -2.96 -5.17 -5.41
CA GLY A 86 -4.05 -4.19 -5.41
C GLY A 86 -4.71 -4.00 -4.05
N ALA A 87 -4.54 -4.95 -3.13
CA ALA A 87 -5.11 -4.93 -1.79
C ALA A 87 -4.08 -4.67 -0.67
N GLU A 88 -2.83 -4.34 -1.02
CA GLU A 88 -1.69 -4.19 -0.09
C GLU A 88 -1.50 -5.39 0.84
N GLY A 89 -1.65 -6.60 0.29
CA GLY A 89 -1.59 -7.85 1.03
C GLY A 89 -2.91 -8.61 1.01
N ASP A 90 -3.01 -9.58 1.91
CA ASP A 90 -4.14 -10.49 2.01
C ASP A 90 -5.14 -10.08 3.11
N ASN A 91 -6.07 -11.00 3.43
CA ASN A 91 -7.07 -10.78 4.46
C ASN A 91 -6.48 -10.61 5.87
N ALA A 92 -5.31 -11.19 6.16
CA ALA A 92 -4.66 -11.01 7.46
C ALA A 92 -4.18 -9.55 7.62
N VAL A 93 -3.66 -8.95 6.56
CA VAL A 93 -3.27 -7.52 6.56
C VAL A 93 -4.50 -6.61 6.58
N ALA A 94 -5.60 -6.96 5.92
CA ALA A 94 -6.83 -6.17 5.91
C ALA A 94 -7.38 -5.90 7.33
N GLY A 95 -7.38 -6.92 8.19
CA GLY A 95 -7.80 -6.77 9.59
C GLY A 95 -6.88 -5.86 10.41
N ILE A 96 -5.58 -5.83 10.09
CA ILE A 96 -4.61 -4.92 10.74
C ILE A 96 -4.89 -3.48 10.31
N ARG A 97 -5.07 -3.22 9.00
CA ARG A 97 -5.36 -1.87 8.49
C ARG A 97 -6.62 -1.27 9.11
N LYS A 98 -7.67 -2.07 9.28
CA LYS A 98 -8.90 -1.61 9.95
C LYS A 98 -8.62 -1.10 11.36
N ARG A 99 -7.83 -1.83 12.16
CA ARG A 99 -7.45 -1.42 13.52
C ARG A 99 -6.58 -0.17 13.53
N LEU A 100 -5.70 0.00 12.54
CA LEU A 100 -4.86 1.19 12.40
C LEU A 100 -5.72 2.43 12.09
N VAL A 101 -6.70 2.31 11.19
CA VAL A 101 -7.69 3.37 10.91
C VAL A 101 -8.49 3.73 12.16
N GLU A 102 -8.97 2.73 12.92
CA GLU A 102 -9.64 2.96 14.21
C GLU A 102 -8.76 3.73 15.21
N GLY A 103 -7.44 3.51 15.17
CA GLY A 103 -6.44 4.26 15.93
C GLY A 103 -6.09 5.65 15.37
N GLY A 104 -6.76 6.11 14.30
CA GLY A 104 -6.51 7.41 13.67
C GLY A 104 -5.34 7.43 12.68
N HIS A 105 -4.81 6.27 12.27
CA HIS A 105 -3.77 6.19 11.26
C HIS A 105 -4.37 6.35 9.85
N HIS A 106 -4.48 7.60 9.41
CA HIS A 106 -4.80 7.97 8.04
C HIS A 106 -3.52 8.46 7.35
N HIS A 107 -3.11 7.78 6.28
CA HIS A 107 -1.95 8.17 5.46
C HIS A 107 -2.33 9.21 4.44
N HIS A 108 -3.53 9.10 3.88
CA HIS A 108 -3.99 9.92 2.78
C HIS A 108 -5.26 10.70 3.13
N ALA A 109 -5.44 11.15 4.38
CA ALA A 109 -6.71 11.72 4.86
C ALA A 109 -7.40 12.71 3.89
N SER A 110 -6.66 13.63 3.27
CA SER A 110 -7.19 14.60 2.30
C SER A 110 -7.49 14.02 0.91
N ALA A 111 -6.87 12.90 0.53
CA ALA A 111 -7.09 12.20 -0.73
C ALA A 111 -8.12 11.06 -0.56
N GLU A 112 -8.18 10.44 0.62
CA GLU A 112 -9.25 9.54 1.08
C GLU A 112 -10.60 10.25 1.03
N SER A 113 -10.69 11.49 1.51
CA SER A 113 -11.92 12.28 1.44
C SER A 113 -12.36 12.63 0.01
N LYS A 114 -11.42 12.58 -0.95
CA LYS A 114 -11.67 12.75 -2.40
C LYS A 114 -11.92 11.40 -3.11
N GLY A 115 -11.85 10.29 -2.39
CA GLY A 115 -12.00 8.94 -2.95
C GLY A 115 -10.82 8.48 -3.82
N GLU A 116 -9.67 9.16 -3.74
CA GLU A 116 -8.46 8.76 -4.47
C GLU A 116 -7.82 7.51 -3.87
N PHE A 117 -7.94 7.36 -2.55
CA PHE A 117 -7.49 6.20 -1.78
C PHE A 117 -8.66 5.59 -1.01
N ASP A 118 -8.65 4.27 -0.87
CA ASP A 118 -9.49 3.57 0.09
C ASP A 118 -8.95 3.79 1.51
N PRO A 119 -9.80 4.02 2.52
CA PRO A 119 -9.36 4.22 3.89
C PRO A 119 -8.41 3.12 4.39
N GLY A 120 -7.28 3.54 4.94
CA GLY A 120 -6.25 2.65 5.49
C GLY A 120 -5.26 2.08 4.49
N TYR A 121 -5.39 2.38 3.19
CA TYR A 121 -4.36 2.05 2.20
C TYR A 121 -3.22 3.08 2.26
N VAL A 122 -1.99 2.60 2.09
CA VAL A 122 -0.79 3.40 2.36
C VAL A 122 -0.08 3.83 1.08
N VAL A 123 -0.09 3.01 0.03
CA VAL A 123 0.68 3.20 -1.21
C VAL A 123 -0.21 3.10 -2.46
N VAL A 124 -1.14 2.15 -2.47
CA VAL A 124 -1.98 1.81 -3.62
C VAL A 124 -3.23 2.68 -3.63
N SER A 125 -3.34 3.54 -4.65
CA SER A 125 -4.56 4.33 -4.88
C SER A 125 -5.67 3.51 -5.52
N ASN A 126 -6.89 4.01 -5.50
CA ASN A 126 -8.05 3.34 -6.11
C ASN A 126 -7.88 3.11 -7.61
N ALA A 127 -7.24 4.05 -8.31
CA ALA A 127 -6.89 3.90 -9.72
C ALA A 127 -5.90 2.73 -9.96
N VAL A 128 -4.84 2.63 -9.15
CA VAL A 128 -3.84 1.57 -9.28
C VAL A 128 -4.42 0.22 -8.87
N LYS A 129 -5.20 0.18 -7.79
CA LYS A 129 -5.96 -1.00 -7.36
C LYS A 129 -6.83 -1.53 -8.48
N LYS A 130 -7.58 -0.66 -9.17
CA LYS A 130 -8.39 -1.05 -10.32
C LYS A 130 -7.52 -1.67 -11.43
N GLN A 131 -6.40 -1.04 -11.79
CA GLN A 131 -5.50 -1.56 -12.82
C GLN A 131 -4.96 -2.96 -12.46
N LEU A 132 -4.58 -3.19 -11.20
CA LEU A 132 -4.09 -4.49 -10.74
C LEU A 132 -5.20 -5.55 -10.73
N LEU A 133 -6.41 -5.21 -10.30
CA LEU A 133 -7.54 -6.14 -10.33
C LEU A 133 -7.96 -6.50 -11.76
N ASP A 134 -7.92 -5.53 -12.68
CA ASP A 134 -8.20 -5.78 -14.10
C ASP A 134 -7.10 -6.66 -14.72
N ALA A 135 -5.82 -6.38 -14.45
CA ALA A 135 -4.70 -7.23 -14.91
C ALA A 135 -4.79 -8.66 -14.36
N SER A 136 -5.15 -8.84 -13.08
CA SER A 136 -5.38 -10.16 -12.48
C SER A 136 -6.47 -10.95 -13.22
N ARG A 137 -7.60 -10.30 -13.56
CA ARG A 137 -8.68 -10.92 -14.34
C ARG A 137 -8.23 -11.29 -15.76
N ASP A 138 -7.44 -10.45 -16.39
CA ASP A 138 -6.92 -10.69 -17.74
C ASP A 138 -5.95 -11.89 -17.75
N ILE A 139 -5.10 -12.03 -16.72
CA ILE A 139 -4.23 -13.20 -16.53
C ILE A 139 -5.06 -14.48 -16.38
N VAL A 140 -6.14 -14.47 -15.57
CA VAL A 140 -7.06 -15.62 -15.43
C VAL A 140 -7.75 -15.96 -16.76
N ARG A 141 -8.10 -14.95 -17.57
CA ARG A 141 -8.71 -15.19 -18.88
C ARG A 141 -7.71 -15.82 -19.84
N MET A 142 -6.48 -15.29 -19.87
CA MET A 142 -5.40 -15.77 -20.73
C MET A 142 -4.93 -17.18 -20.35
N SER A 143 -4.97 -17.54 -19.05
CA SER A 143 -4.46 -18.84 -18.58
C SER A 143 -5.15 -20.06 -19.20
N LYS A 144 -6.40 -19.92 -19.66
CA LYS A 144 -7.18 -20.98 -20.33
C LYS A 144 -6.58 -21.42 -21.67
N SER A 145 -5.79 -20.57 -22.30
CA SER A 145 -5.12 -20.81 -23.57
C SER A 145 -3.75 -20.14 -23.55
N ALA A 146 -2.97 -20.43 -22.51
CA ALA A 146 -1.72 -19.75 -22.24
C ALA A 146 -0.67 -19.99 -23.32
N THR A 147 -0.01 -18.92 -23.73
CA THR A 147 1.20 -18.96 -24.57
C THR A 147 2.30 -18.15 -23.91
N ALA A 148 3.56 -18.43 -24.24
CA ALA A 148 4.68 -17.66 -23.69
C ALA A 148 4.57 -16.16 -23.99
N GLU A 149 4.13 -15.82 -25.21
CA GLU A 149 3.88 -14.43 -25.63
C GLU A 149 2.72 -13.80 -24.85
N GLY A 150 1.60 -14.52 -24.66
CA GLY A 150 0.47 -14.05 -23.88
C GLY A 150 0.84 -13.77 -22.42
N ILE A 151 1.63 -14.65 -21.81
CA ILE A 151 2.17 -14.45 -20.46
C ILE A 151 3.05 -13.21 -20.41
N ALA A 152 3.98 -13.06 -21.35
CA ALA A 152 4.88 -11.89 -21.40
C ALA A 152 4.11 -10.58 -21.56
N ASN A 153 3.09 -10.56 -22.43
CA ASN A 153 2.25 -9.39 -22.66
C ASN A 153 1.48 -8.98 -21.41
N GLU A 154 0.79 -9.93 -20.74
CA GLU A 154 0.05 -9.63 -19.52
C GLU A 154 0.97 -9.24 -18.36
N TRP A 155 2.11 -9.93 -18.21
CA TRP A 155 3.09 -9.61 -17.17
C TRP A 155 3.67 -8.21 -17.35
N SER A 156 3.99 -7.79 -18.57
CA SER A 156 4.54 -6.46 -18.84
C SER A 156 3.64 -5.31 -18.34
N LYS A 157 2.31 -5.50 -18.36
CA LYS A 157 1.35 -4.54 -17.79
C LYS A 157 1.51 -4.44 -16.28
N VAL A 158 1.64 -5.58 -15.59
CA VAL A 158 1.89 -5.63 -14.15
C VAL A 158 3.21 -4.96 -13.81
N GLU A 159 4.28 -5.21 -14.57
CA GLU A 159 5.59 -4.56 -14.37
C GLU A 159 5.51 -3.03 -14.53
N ALA A 160 4.73 -2.54 -15.50
CA ALA A 160 4.52 -1.11 -15.70
C ALA A 160 3.79 -0.47 -14.51
N ILE A 161 2.77 -1.14 -13.97
CA ILE A 161 2.05 -0.71 -12.77
C ILE A 161 3.01 -0.73 -11.56
N TRP A 162 3.79 -1.78 -11.40
CA TRP A 162 4.77 -1.93 -10.32
C TRP A 162 5.81 -0.79 -10.32
N LYS A 163 6.36 -0.44 -11.48
CA LYS A 163 7.27 0.71 -11.63
C LYS A 163 6.64 2.03 -11.20
N THR A 164 5.32 2.16 -11.34
CA THR A 164 4.58 3.35 -10.87
C THR A 164 4.49 3.36 -9.34
N LEU A 165 4.28 2.20 -8.71
CA LEU A 165 4.26 2.07 -7.25
C LEU A 165 5.62 2.33 -6.60
N GLN A 166 6.72 2.02 -7.29
CA GLN A 166 8.09 2.28 -6.79
C GLN A 166 8.50 3.76 -6.84
N LYS A 167 7.89 4.57 -7.70
CA LYS A 167 8.24 5.99 -7.88
C LYS A 167 7.47 6.94 -6.97
N ARG A 168 6.43 6.43 -6.31
CA ARG A 168 5.63 7.15 -5.32
C ARG A 168 6.22 6.92 -3.95
#